data_AF-A0A529XP89-F1
#
_entry.id   AF-A0A529XP89-F1
#
_cell.length_a   1.000
_cell.length_b   1.000
_cell.length_c   1.000
_cell.angle_alpha   90.00
_cell.angle_beta   90.00
_cell.angle_gamma   90.00
#
_symmetry.space_group_name_H-M   'P 1'
#
loop_
_entity.id
_entity.type
_entity.pdbx_description
1 polymer ?
#
loop_
_entity_poly.entity_id
_entity_poly.type
_entity_poly.pdbx_seq_one_letter_code
_entity_poly.pdbx_strand_id
1 'polypeptide(L)'
;AGCRNMLTRQALPGYIGTCKAVRDADLTDAARRIAVPTLCIVGDQDGSTPPDLVRSLAGLIPAARFEVIRDAAHIPCIEQPDALVSLIRDFVASLPEGKPAHG
;
A
#
# COMPACT_ATOMS: atom_id res chain seq x y z
N ALA A 1 -0.77 -0.83 23.29
CA ALA A 1 0.57 -0.44 23.79
C ALA A 1 1.67 -0.59 22.72
N GLY A 2 1.69 -1.68 21.94
CA GLY A 2 2.74 -1.96 20.93
C GLY A 2 2.98 -0.85 19.90
N CYS A 3 1.94 -0.42 19.16
CA CYS A 3 2.09 0.58 18.09
C CYS A 3 2.60 1.94 18.61
N ARG A 4 2.10 2.38 19.77
CA ARG A 4 2.58 3.60 20.43
C ARG A 4 4.06 3.49 20.78
N ASN A 5 4.46 2.38 21.42
CA ASN A 5 5.87 2.17 21.79
C ASN A 5 6.77 2.08 20.56
N MET A 6 6.30 1.45 19.47
CA MET A 6 7.02 1.42 18.20
C MET A 6 7.28 2.83 17.67
N LEU A 7 6.24 3.68 17.64
CA LEU A 7 6.34 5.06 17.17
C LEU A 7 7.24 5.92 18.07
N THR A 8 7.04 5.89 19.38
CA THR A 8 7.77 6.77 20.32
C THR A 8 9.25 6.39 20.48
N ARG A 9 9.66 5.22 20.00
CA ARG A 9 11.07 4.79 20.01
C ARG A 9 11.86 5.24 18.78
N GLN A 10 11.22 5.86 17.79
CA GLN A 10 11.94 6.39 16.64
C GLN A 10 12.82 7.59 17.04
N ALA A 11 14.05 7.64 16.52
CA ALA A 11 14.90 8.80 16.72
C ALA A 11 14.32 10.01 15.98
N LEU A 12 14.21 11.15 16.67
CA LEU A 12 13.58 12.37 16.13
C LEU A 12 14.18 12.81 14.77
N PRO A 13 15.52 12.83 14.56
CA PRO A 13 16.08 13.18 13.26
C PRO A 13 15.66 12.22 12.13
N GLY A 14 15.53 10.93 12.46
CA GLY A 14 15.08 9.91 11.51
C GLY A 14 13.63 10.12 11.09
N TYR A 15 12.73 10.32 12.06
CA TYR A 15 11.32 10.61 11.80
C TYR A 15 11.15 11.85 10.91
N ILE A 16 11.82 12.95 11.25
CA ILE A 16 11.80 14.19 10.45
C ILE A 16 12.33 13.95 9.04
N GLY A 17 13.43 13.21 8.91
CA GLY A 17 14.02 12.86 7.61
C GLY A 17 13.04 12.07 6.72
N THR A 18 12.38 11.05 7.28
CA THR A 18 11.37 10.27 6.57
C THR A 18 10.16 11.13 6.18
N CYS A 19 9.65 11.99 7.08
CA CYS A 19 8.55 12.89 6.74
C CYS A 19 8.89 13.83 5.58
N LYS A 20 10.11 14.38 5.54
CA LYS A 20 10.57 15.20 4.41
C LYS A 20 10.65 14.37 3.12
N ALA A 21 11.24 13.18 3.17
CA ALA A 21 11.36 12.31 2.01
C ALA A 21 9.98 11.93 1.44
N VAL A 22 9.01 11.58 2.29
CA VAL A 22 7.64 11.25 1.85
C VAL A 22 6.93 12.47 1.28
N ARG A 23 7.05 13.65 1.93
CA ARG A 23 6.43 14.90 1.45
C ARG A 23 6.94 15.29 0.06
N ASP A 24 8.24 15.12 -0.17
CA ASP A 24 8.91 15.59 -1.39
C ASP A 24 8.91 14.53 -2.51
N ALA A 25 8.46 13.30 -2.23
CA ALA A 25 8.39 12.22 -3.21
C ALA A 25 7.18 12.38 -4.14
N ASP A 26 7.45 12.75 -5.39
CA ASP A 26 6.49 12.60 -6.50
C ASP A 26 6.92 11.43 -7.39
N LEU A 27 6.11 10.38 -7.38
CA LEU A 27 6.31 9.17 -8.18
C LEU A 27 5.22 8.98 -9.25
N THR A 28 4.47 10.03 -9.58
CA THR A 28 3.35 9.97 -10.55
C THR A 28 3.78 9.36 -11.89
N ASP A 29 4.88 9.84 -12.46
CA ASP A 29 5.39 9.31 -13.73
C ASP A 29 6.01 7.92 -13.58
N ALA A 30 6.56 7.59 -12.41
CA ALA A 30 7.07 6.26 -12.12
C ALA A 30 5.94 5.23 -12.06
N ALA A 31 4.80 5.58 -11.46
CA ALA A 31 3.63 4.73 -11.39
C ALA A 31 3.13 4.33 -12.80
N ARG A 32 3.12 5.28 -13.75
CA ARG A 32 2.74 5.02 -15.16
C ARG A 32 3.63 4.00 -15.87
N ARG A 33 4.86 3.79 -15.37
CA ARG A 33 5.83 2.84 -15.96
C ARG A 33 5.73 1.44 -15.36
N ILE A 34 4.87 1.21 -14.36
CA ILE A 34 4.66 -0.12 -13.78
C ILE A 34 3.99 -1.01 -14.83
N ALA A 35 4.70 -2.06 -15.26
CA ALA A 35 4.29 -2.96 -16.34
C ALA A 35 3.94 -4.37 -15.86
N VAL A 36 3.79 -4.56 -14.54
CA VAL A 36 3.42 -5.85 -13.92
C VAL A 36 2.03 -5.75 -13.28
N PRO A 37 1.31 -6.87 -13.13
CA PRO A 37 0.07 -6.90 -12.35
C PRO A 37 0.29 -6.27 -10.98
N THR A 38 -0.62 -5.39 -10.57
CA THR A 38 -0.51 -4.63 -9.32
C THR A 38 -1.81 -4.66 -8.56
N LEU A 39 -1.74 -4.72 -7.23
CA LEU A 39 -2.89 -4.61 -6.34
C LEU A 39 -2.70 -3.38 -5.45
N CYS A 40 -3.61 -2.42 -5.56
CA CYS A 40 -3.70 -1.24 -4.72
C CYS A 40 -4.82 -1.45 -3.70
N ILE A 41 -4.49 -1.44 -2.40
CA ILE A 41 -5.42 -1.69 -1.30
C ILE A 41 -5.45 -0.47 -0.39
N VAL A 42 -6.63 -0.08 0.07
CA VAL A 42 -6.81 1.04 1.02
C VAL A 42 -7.94 0.75 2.00
N GLY A 43 -7.86 1.28 3.22
CA GLY A 43 -8.98 1.27 4.16
C GLY A 43 -9.99 2.38 3.84
N ASP A 44 -11.28 2.14 4.05
CA ASP A 44 -12.33 3.13 3.79
C ASP A 44 -12.27 4.37 4.68
N GLN A 45 -11.58 4.29 5.82
CA GLN A 45 -11.40 5.37 6.79
C GLN A 45 -9.98 5.96 6.79
N ASP A 46 -9.14 5.64 5.78
CA ASP A 46 -7.78 6.16 5.71
C ASP A 46 -7.76 7.67 5.45
N GLY A 47 -7.30 8.45 6.42
CA GLY A 47 -7.11 9.90 6.28
C GLY A 47 -5.71 10.32 5.81
N SER A 48 -4.74 9.41 5.83
CA SER A 48 -3.35 9.66 5.42
C SER A 48 -3.19 9.50 3.92
N THR A 49 -3.74 8.41 3.37
CA THR A 49 -3.84 8.15 1.92
C THR A 49 -5.28 7.82 1.56
N PRO A 50 -6.16 8.83 1.37
CA PRO A 50 -7.58 8.61 1.18
C PRO A 50 -7.92 7.69 0.00
N PRO A 51 -9.06 6.98 0.03
CA PRO A 51 -9.43 6.03 -1.02
C PRO A 51 -9.38 6.60 -2.44
N ASP A 52 -9.79 7.86 -2.63
CA ASP A 52 -9.75 8.51 -3.94
C ASP A 52 -8.32 8.78 -4.45
N LEU A 53 -7.37 9.01 -3.54
CA LEU A 53 -5.95 9.16 -3.90
C LEU A 53 -5.38 7.82 -4.36
N VAL A 54 -5.67 6.74 -3.63
CA VAL A 54 -5.20 5.39 -3.99
C VAL A 54 -5.89 4.88 -5.27
N ARG A 55 -7.17 5.21 -5.47
CA ARG A 55 -7.90 4.96 -6.72
C ARG A 55 -7.24 5.69 -7.89
N SER A 56 -6.85 6.95 -7.68
CA SER A 56 -6.15 7.73 -8.70
C SER A 56 -4.81 7.10 -9.07
N LEU A 57 -4.03 6.64 -8.08
CA LEU A 57 -2.80 5.88 -8.31
C LEU A 57 -3.04 4.60 -9.11
N ALA A 58 -4.05 3.81 -8.74
CA ALA A 58 -4.40 2.60 -9.47
C ALA A 58 -4.76 2.91 -10.94
N GLY A 59 -5.46 4.02 -11.19
CA GLY A 59 -5.76 4.50 -12.55
C GLY A 59 -4.53 4.88 -13.38
N LEU A 60 -3.37 5.13 -12.77
CA LEU A 60 -2.11 5.38 -13.49
C LEU A 60 -1.45 4.09 -13.98
N ILE A 61 -1.78 2.94 -13.38
CA ILE A 61 -1.10 1.66 -13.60
C ILE A 61 -1.99 0.79 -14.50
N PRO A 62 -1.56 0.45 -15.73
CA PRO A 62 -2.42 -0.22 -16.70
C PRO A 62 -3.05 -1.55 -16.24
N ALA A 63 -2.34 -2.32 -15.40
CA ALA A 63 -2.76 -3.63 -14.91
C ALA A 63 -3.03 -3.63 -13.39
N ALA A 64 -3.45 -2.49 -12.83
CA ALA A 64 -3.79 -2.42 -11.41
C ALA A 64 -5.22 -2.87 -11.12
N ARG A 65 -5.37 -3.60 -10.02
CA ARG A 65 -6.63 -3.80 -9.30
C ARG A 65 -6.68 -2.84 -8.12
N PHE A 66 -7.86 -2.29 -7.85
CA PHE A 66 -8.09 -1.40 -6.72
C PHE A 66 -9.14 -2.01 -5.79
N GLU A 67 -8.79 -2.18 -4.52
CA GLU A 67 -9.66 -2.81 -3.52
C GLU A 67 -9.74 -1.93 -2.27
N VAL A 68 -10.93 -1.85 -1.67
CA VAL A 68 -11.17 -1.11 -0.43
C VAL A 68 -11.54 -2.08 0.68
N ILE A 69 -10.84 -2.00 1.80
CA ILE A 69 -11.17 -2.74 3.01
C ILE A 69 -12.10 -1.88 3.87
N ARG A 70 -13.27 -2.42 4.19
CA ARG A 70 -14.25 -1.78 5.08
C ARG A 70 -13.76 -1.81 6.52
N ASP A 71 -14.18 -0.82 7.30
CA ASP A 71 -13.89 -0.71 8.73
C ASP A 71 -12.38 -0.75 9.01
N ALA A 72 -11.60 -0.07 8.16
CA ALA A 72 -10.15 0.06 8.29
C ALA A 72 -9.68 1.47 7.90
N ALA A 73 -8.71 1.98 8.66
CA ALA A 73 -7.98 3.21 8.38
C ALA A 73 -6.62 2.90 7.71
N HIS A 74 -5.55 3.55 8.17
CA HIS A 74 -4.26 3.57 7.48
C HIS A 74 -3.43 2.29 7.66
N ILE A 75 -3.76 1.42 8.61
CA ILE A 75 -2.98 0.20 8.89
C ILE A 75 -3.87 -1.06 8.79
N PRO A 76 -4.41 -1.41 7.59
CA PRO A 76 -5.32 -2.53 7.42
C PRO A 76 -4.76 -3.88 7.87
N CYS A 77 -3.44 -4.07 7.86
CA CYS A 77 -2.81 -5.30 8.34
C CYS A 77 -2.93 -5.52 9.86
N ILE A 78 -3.19 -4.46 10.63
CA ILE A 78 -3.46 -4.54 12.06
C ILE A 78 -4.98 -4.49 12.31
N GLU A 79 -5.69 -3.68 11.52
CA GLU A 79 -7.11 -3.37 11.75
C GLU A 79 -8.05 -4.45 11.20
N GLN A 80 -7.76 -4.98 10.01
CA GLN A 80 -8.55 -5.98 9.29
C GLN A 80 -7.64 -7.02 8.62
N PRO A 81 -6.87 -7.80 9.41
CA PRO A 81 -5.84 -8.69 8.89
C PRO A 81 -6.39 -9.76 7.94
N ASP A 82 -7.54 -10.35 8.25
CA ASP A 82 -8.13 -11.42 7.45
C ASP A 82 -8.60 -10.91 6.08
N ALA A 83 -9.22 -9.73 6.05
CA ALA A 83 -9.63 -9.08 4.79
C ALA A 83 -8.42 -8.77 3.91
N LEU A 84 -7.35 -8.22 4.49
CA LEU A 84 -6.12 -7.94 3.76
C LEU A 84 -5.48 -9.22 3.21
N VAL A 85 -5.38 -10.27 4.04
CA VAL A 85 -4.79 -11.56 3.62
C VAL A 85 -5.61 -12.20 2.51
N SER A 86 -6.94 -12.15 2.57
CA SER A 86 -7.80 -12.68 1.49
C SER A 86 -7.49 -11.99 0.17
N LEU A 87 -7.48 -10.64 0.14
CA LEU A 87 -7.21 -9.87 -1.08
C LEU A 87 -5.83 -10.20 -1.67
N ILE A 88 -4.80 -10.30 -0.82
CA ILE A 88 -3.46 -10.64 -1.26
C ILE A 88 -3.42 -12.06 -1.83
N ARG A 89 -4.04 -13.04 -1.16
CA ARG A 89 -4.07 -14.43 -1.63
C ARG A 89 -4.80 -14.56 -2.96
N ASP A 90 -5.96 -13.94 -3.08
CA ASP A 90 -6.77 -13.96 -4.30
C ASP A 90 -6.03 -13.32 -5.47
N PHE A 91 -5.32 -12.21 -5.20
CA PHE A 91 -4.49 -11.57 -6.21
C PHE A 91 -3.34 -12.47 -6.64
N VAL A 92 -2.57 -13.03 -5.70
CA VAL A 92 -1.44 -13.92 -6.02
C VAL A 92 -1.90 -15.16 -6.79
N ALA A 93 -3.02 -15.76 -6.40
CA ALA A 93 -3.60 -16.91 -7.10
C ALA A 93 -4.10 -16.56 -8.50
N SER A 94 -4.47 -15.30 -8.76
CA SER A 94 -4.88 -14.82 -10.08
C SER A 94 -3.70 -14.49 -11.01
N LEU A 95 -2.47 -14.44 -10.50
CA LEU A 95 -1.30 -14.15 -11.32
C LEU A 95 -0.97 -15.35 -12.22
N PRO A 96 -0.56 -15.11 -13.48
CA PRO A 96 -0.03 -16.18 -14.32
C PRO A 96 1.21 -16.77 -13.67
N GLU A 97 1.41 -18.09 -13.80
CA GLU A 97 2.61 -18.76 -13.31
C GLU A 97 3.86 -18.09 -13.91
N GLY A 98 4.69 -17.51 -13.04
CA GLY A 98 5.95 -16.92 -13.43
C GLY A 98 6.93 -18.02 -13.86
N LYS A 99 7.75 -17.74 -14.87
CA LYS A 99 8.97 -18.51 -15.10
C LYS A 99 9.80 -18.50 -13.80
N PRO A 100 10.35 -19.63 -13.31
CA PRO A 100 11.07 -19.65 -12.05
C PRO A 100 12.17 -18.58 -12.06
N ALA A 101 12.09 -17.65 -11.11
CA ALA A 101 13.12 -16.65 -10.90
C ALA A 101 14.09 -17.19 -9.86
N HIS A 102 15.37 -17.24 -10.26
CA HIS A 102 16.57 -17.65 -9.52
C HIS A 102 16.86 -19.16 -9.57
N GLY A 103 17.74 -19.52 -10.52
CA GLY A 103 18.69 -20.62 -10.33
C GLY A 103 19.96 -20.09 -9.68
#